data_AF-A0A7G5C759-F1
#
_entry.id   AF-A0A7G5C759-F1
#
_cell.length_a   1.000
_cell.length_b   1.000
_cell.length_c   1.000
_cell.angle_alpha   90.00
_cell.angle_beta   90.00
_cell.angle_gamma   90.00
#
_symmetry.space_group_name_H-M   'P 1'
#
loop_
_entity.id
_entity.type
_entity.pdbx_description
1 polymer ?
#
loop_
_entity_poly.entity_id
_entity_poly.type
_entity_poly.pdbx_seq_one_letter_code
_entity_poly.pdbx_strand_id
1 'polypeptide(L)' 'MVSAQSAERQRLIAEVRNAEREWKLADWRFQYALGEDQVDYAIYCLEAAEKKLGMLLKEAKWLWKESIPLRGGEGAG' A
#
# COMPACT_ATOMS: atom_id res chain seq x y z
N MET A 1 -10.33 20.54 14.08
CA MET A 1 -10.56 19.09 14.24
C MET A 1 -10.32 18.42 12.90
N VAL A 2 -9.39 17.47 12.83
CA VAL A 2 -9.19 16.61 11.66
C VAL A 2 -10.41 15.68 11.58
N SER A 3 -11.14 15.68 10.47
CA SER A 3 -12.32 14.81 10.31
C SER A 3 -11.89 13.34 10.26
N ALA A 4 -12.72 12.41 10.77
CA ALA A 4 -12.38 10.99 10.83
C ALA A 4 -11.93 10.40 9.48
N GLN A 5 -12.55 10.84 8.38
CA GLN A 5 -12.21 10.41 7.02
C GLN A 5 -10.81 10.89 6.57
N SER A 6 -10.37 12.06 7.04
CA SER A 6 -9.01 12.57 6.77
C SER A 6 -7.94 11.89 7.62
N ALA A 7 -8.26 11.49 8.85
CA ALA A 7 -7.38 10.70 9.70
C ALA A 7 -7.16 9.28 9.15
N GLU A 8 -8.22 8.65 8.65
CA GLU A 8 -8.13 7.33 8.02
C GLU A 8 -7.25 7.35 6.77
N ARG A 9 -7.45 8.36 5.90
CA ARG A 9 -6.59 8.57 4.73
C ARG A 9 -5.12 8.76 5.10
N GLN A 10 -4.83 9.50 6.18
CA GLN A 10 -3.46 9.72 6.66
C GLN A 10 -2.83 8.43 7.19
N ARG A 11 -3.59 7.60 7.91
CA ARG A 11 -3.14 6.27 8.36
C ARG A 11 -2.79 5.39 7.18
N LEU A 12 -3.68 5.29 6.20
CA LEU A 12 -3.45 4.48 5.01
C LEU A 12 -2.21 4.93 4.23
N ILE A 13 -2.00 6.24 4.06
CA ILE A 13 -0.78 6.77 3.43
C ILE A 13 0.47 6.40 4.23
N ALA A 14 0.41 6.46 5.57
CA ALA A 14 1.53 6.06 6.42
C ALA A 14 1.83 4.56 6.28
N GLU A 15 0.80 3.71 6.20
CA GLU A 15 0.95 2.27 6.01
C GLU A 15 1.54 1.92 4.65
N VAL A 16 1.10 2.58 3.58
CA VAL A 16 1.69 2.42 2.23
C VAL A 16 3.18 2.75 2.27
N ARG A 17 3.55 3.90 2.86
CA ARG A 17 4.95 4.30 3.01
C ARG A 17 5.76 3.31 3.85
N ASN A 18 5.16 2.72 4.88
CA ASN A 18 5.83 1.69 5.69
C ASN A 18 6.08 0.43 4.86
N ALA A 19 5.08 -0.05 4.11
CA ALA A 19 5.23 -1.21 3.24
C ALA A 19 6.29 -0.99 2.15
N GLU A 20 6.37 0.21 1.57
CA GLU A 20 7.44 0.57 0.62
C GLU A 20 8.84 0.53 1.26
N ARG A 21 8.97 0.95 2.52
CA ARG A 21 10.25 0.86 3.25
C ARG A 21 10.61 -0.59 3.57
N GLU A 22 9.63 -1.40 3.97
CA GLU A 22 9.82 -2.85 4.19
C GLU A 22 10.31 -3.53 2.91
N TRP A 23 9.70 -3.20 1.75
CA TRP A 23 10.11 -3.71 0.45
C TRP A 23 11.54 -3.30 0.11
N LYS A 24 11.90 -2.01 0.21
CA LYS A 24 13.26 -1.53 -0.08
C LYS A 24 14.33 -2.19 0.81
N LEU A 25 13.98 -2.43 2.06
CA LEU A 25 14.88 -3.09 3.01
C LEU A 25 15.05 -4.58 2.67
N ALA A 26 13.97 -5.25 2.26
CA ALA A 26 14.03 -6.64 1.80
C ALA A 26 14.83 -6.78 0.50
N ASP A 27 14.64 -5.87 -0.46
CA ASP A 27 15.44 -5.79 -1.69
C ASP A 27 16.92 -5.60 -1.37
N TRP A 28 17.25 -4.63 -0.50
CA TRP A 28 18.63 -4.47 -0.04
C TRP A 28 19.19 -5.75 0.58
N ARG A 29 18.44 -6.42 1.47
CA ARG A 29 18.87 -7.71 2.04
C ARG A 29 19.11 -8.77 0.98
N PHE A 30 18.27 -8.84 -0.04
CA PHE A 30 18.42 -9.78 -1.15
C PHE A 30 19.71 -9.51 -1.93
N GLN A 31 20.00 -8.25 -2.26
CA GLN A 31 21.20 -7.87 -3.01
C GLN A 31 22.51 -8.15 -2.25
N TYR A 32 22.49 -8.07 -0.92
CA TYR A 32 23.68 -8.24 -0.07
C TYR A 32 23.70 -9.55 0.72
N ALA A 33 22.78 -10.47 0.45
CA ALA A 33 22.74 -11.77 1.11
C ALA A 33 23.99 -12.59 0.77
N LEU A 34 24.67 -13.11 1.80
CA LEU A 34 25.90 -13.89 1.64
C LEU A 34 25.67 -15.41 1.67
N GLY A 35 24.43 -15.85 1.93
CA GLY A 35 24.09 -17.26 2.06
C GLY A 35 22.63 -17.52 1.73
N GLU A 36 22.33 -18.79 1.43
CA GLU A 36 21.02 -19.28 0.98
C GLU A 36 19.89 -18.89 1.94
N ASP A 37 20.07 -19.13 3.25
CA ASP A 37 19.07 -18.74 4.27
C ASP A 37 18.75 -17.23 4.27
N GLN A 38 19.74 -16.39 3.98
CA GLN A 38 19.55 -14.93 3.92
C GLN A 38 18.82 -14.51 2.64
N VAL A 39 19.08 -15.22 1.53
CA VAL A 39 18.37 -15.04 0.26
C VAL A 39 16.90 -15.44 0.43
N ASP A 40 16.63 -16.61 1.00
CA ASP A 40 15.28 -17.11 1.23
C ASP A 40 14.48 -16.18 2.14
N TYR A 41 15.10 -15.71 3.23
CA TYR A 41 14.47 -14.74 4.12
C TYR A 41 14.16 -13.42 3.40
N ALA A 42 15.07 -12.93 2.56
CA ALA A 42 14.86 -11.70 1.80
C ALA A 42 13.72 -11.85 0.77
N ILE A 43 13.64 -12.98 0.07
CA ILE A 43 12.54 -13.30 -0.85
C ILE A 43 11.20 -13.34 -0.11
N TYR A 44 11.14 -14.04 1.03
CA TYR A 44 9.94 -14.08 1.86
C TYR A 44 9.47 -12.68 2.27
N CYS A 45 10.40 -11.82 2.69
CA CYS A 45 10.09 -10.44 3.05
C CYS A 45 9.62 -9.60 1.86
N LEU A 46 10.22 -9.78 0.67
CA LEU A 46 9.80 -9.10 -0.56
C LEU A 46 8.36 -9.46 -0.91
N GLU A 47 8.05 -10.75 -0.97
CA GLU A 47 6.69 -11.20 -1.29
C GLU A 47 5.65 -10.67 -0.28
N ALA A 48 5.98 -10.68 1.01
CA ALA A 48 5.10 -10.18 2.05
C ALA A 48 4.85 -8.67 1.89
N ALA A 49 5.91 -7.89 1.63
CA ALA A 49 5.81 -6.45 1.42
C ALA A 49 5.00 -6.11 0.15
N GLU A 50 5.19 -6.84 -0.95
CA GLU A 50 4.43 -6.65 -2.19
C GLU A 50 2.95 -6.98 -2.03
N LYS A 51 2.63 -8.11 -1.38
CA LYS A 51 1.23 -8.49 -1.07
C LYS A 51 0.57 -7.42 -0.21
N LYS A 52 1.25 -6.93 0.82
CA LYS A 52 0.78 -5.85 1.71
C LYS A 52 0.54 -4.55 0.94
N LEU A 53 1.50 -4.11 0.13
CA LEU A 53 1.38 -2.91 -0.69
C LEU A 53 0.20 -3.01 -1.67
N GLY A 54 0.03 -4.17 -2.32
CA GLY A 54 -1.11 -4.42 -3.21
C GLY A 54 -2.47 -4.33 -2.52
N MET A 55 -2.58 -4.80 -1.28
CA MET A 55 -3.80 -4.67 -0.47
C MET A 55 -4.08 -3.20 -0.11
N LEU A 56 -3.07 -2.48 0.39
CA LEU A 56 -3.20 -1.08 0.79
C LEU A 56 -3.54 -0.16 -0.39
N LEU A 57 -2.96 -0.41 -1.57
CA LEU A 57 -3.27 0.35 -2.78
C LEU A 57 -4.70 0.09 -3.28
N LYS A 58 -5.20 -1.14 -3.16
CA LYS A 58 -6.61 -1.45 -3.46
C LYS A 58 -7.52 -0.67 -2.53
N GLU A 59 -7.25 -0.70 -1.22
CA GLU A 59 -8.01 0.05 -0.21
C GLU A 59 -8.00 1.57 -0.49
N ALA A 60 -6.84 2.12 -0.81
CA ALA A 60 -6.71 3.54 -1.15
C ALA A 60 -7.56 3.92 -2.36
N LYS A 61 -7.60 3.04 -3.37
CA LYS A 61 -8.42 3.23 -4.57
C LYS A 61 -9.92 3.18 -4.24
N TRP A 62 -10.36 2.31 -3.34
CA TRP A 62 -11.76 2.25 -2.89
C TRP A 62 -12.16 3.54 -2.15
N LEU A 63 -11.35 3.97 -1.18
CA LEU A 63 -11.60 5.22 -0.44
C LEU A 63 -11.63 6.45 -1.37
N TRP A 64 -10.77 6.48 -2.40
CA TRP A 64 -10.81 7.57 -3.39
C TRP A 64 -12.07 7.54 -4.24
N LYS A 65 -12.53 6.36 -4.69
CA LYS A 65 -13.78 6.23 -5.45
C LYS A 65 -15.01 6.66 -4.64
N GLU A 66 -15.09 6.29 -3.36
CA GLU A 66 -16.20 6.70 -2.49
C GLU A 66 -16.21 8.21 -2.22
N SER A 67 -15.04 8.86 -2.27
CA SER A 67 -14.94 10.31 -2.10
C SER A 67 -15.35 11.13 -3.34
N ILE A 68 -15.61 10.48 -4.48
CA ILE A 68 -16.16 11.13 -5.69
C ILE A 68 -17.69 10.92 -5.67
N PRO A 69 -18.50 11.92 -5.28
CA PRO A 69 -19.94 11.80 -5.45
C PRO A 69 -20.20 11.71 -6.96
N LEU A 70 -20.87 10.64 -7.39
CA LEU A 70 -21.34 10.47 -8.76
C LEU A 70 -22.22 11.68 -9.11
N ARG A 71 -21.64 12.66 -9.80
CA ARG A 71 -22.36 13.86 -10.25
C ARG A 71 -23.05 13.54 -11.57
N GLY A 72 -24.37 13.40 -11.53
CA GLY A 72 -25.28 13.73 -12.63
C GLY A 72 -25.41 12.71 -13.76
N GLY A 73 -26.35 11.80 -13.59
CA GLY A 73 -27.02 11.08 -14.68
C GLY A 73 -28.50 11.42 -14.74
N GLU A 74 -28.85 12.71 -14.62
CA GLU A 74 -30.15 13.22 -15.07
C GLU A 74 -29.91 13.97 -16.38
N GLY A 75 -30.31 13.33 -17.47
CA GLY A 75 -30.40 13.91 -18.81
C GLY A 75 -31.59 13.26 -19.50
N ALA A 76 -32.73 13.93 -19.45
CA ALA A 76 -33.88 13.64 -20.27
C ALA A 76 -33.53 13.74 -21.76
N GLY A 77 -34.12 12.85 -22.56
CA GLY A 77 -34.04 12.83 -24.02
C GLY A 77 -34.81 11.64 -24.55
#